data_AF-A0A2V8ZLA4-F1
#
_entry.id   AF-A0A2V8ZLA4-F1
#
_cell.length_a   1.000
_cell.length_b   1.000
_cell.length_c   1.000
_cell.angle_alpha   90.00
_cell.angle_beta   90.00
_cell.angle_gamma   90.00
#
_symmetry.space_group_name_H-M   'P 1'
#
loop_
_entity.id
_entity.type
_entity.pdbx_description
1 polymer ?
#
loop_
_entity_poly.entity_id
_entity_poly.type
_entity_poly.pdbx_seq_one_letter_code
_entity_poly.pdbx_strand_id
1 'polypeptide(L)'
;MFIERLPRGELTRRAQEIAARTYDIPHSKRTAVSVDTLLDWALRYRNGGFEALAPKPRQDRGQSRTVTPQLASLIERLKRENPHRTGTTLLRELALSSGQDTPAISASTLYRFLKQRGLSEKQLLAPQAHKKFEAELSNQIWQGDMLFGPWVRRVKDGGRMQAFLHATLDDASRLIPHAQFYASQGLD
;
A
#
# COMPACT_ATOMS: atom_id res chain seq x y z
N MET A 1 -11.48 -37.11 -15.04
CA MET A 1 -12.18 -36.68 -16.27
C MET A 1 -11.26 -36.99 -17.44
N PHE A 2 -11.51 -38.07 -18.19
CA PHE A 2 -10.68 -38.43 -19.34
C PHE A 2 -11.05 -37.50 -20.50
N ILE A 3 -10.14 -36.61 -20.89
CA ILE A 3 -10.31 -35.79 -22.10
C ILE A 3 -10.03 -36.70 -23.28
N GLU A 4 -11.09 -37.15 -23.94
CA GLU A 4 -11.02 -37.96 -25.15
C GLU A 4 -10.13 -37.29 -26.21
N ARG A 5 -9.22 -38.07 -26.81
CA ARG A 5 -8.32 -37.59 -27.86
C ARG A 5 -9.12 -37.41 -29.14
N LEU A 6 -9.54 -36.17 -29.42
CA LEU A 6 -10.23 -35.84 -30.65
C LEU A 6 -9.40 -36.23 -31.90
N PRO A 7 -10.03 -36.76 -32.95
CA PRO A 7 -9.39 -37.01 -34.24
C PRO A 7 -8.74 -35.74 -34.82
N ARG A 8 -7.75 -35.91 -35.71
CA ARG A 8 -7.11 -34.78 -36.41
C ARG A 8 -8.18 -33.98 -37.17
N GLY A 9 -8.18 -32.65 -36.99
CA GLY A 9 -9.11 -31.73 -37.66
C GLY A 9 -10.45 -31.50 -36.93
N GLU A 10 -10.89 -32.41 -36.06
CA GLU A 10 -12.19 -32.33 -35.37
C GLU A 10 -12.27 -31.13 -34.43
N LEU A 11 -11.15 -30.79 -33.76
CA LEU A 11 -11.08 -29.64 -32.86
C LEU A 11 -11.26 -28.30 -33.62
N THR A 12 -10.68 -28.19 -34.81
CA THR A 12 -10.84 -27.00 -35.68
C THR A 12 -12.26 -26.90 -36.22
N ARG A 13 -12.86 -28.02 -36.64
CA ARG A 13 -14.25 -28.07 -37.11
C ARG A 13 -15.22 -27.59 -36.03
N ARG A 14 -15.10 -28.10 -34.80
CA ARG A 14 -15.92 -27.65 -33.67
C ARG A 14 -15.71 -26.17 -33.35
N ALA A 15 -14.47 -25.67 -33.42
CA ALA A 15 -14.19 -24.25 -33.23
C ALA A 15 -14.87 -23.39 -34.32
N GLN A 16 -14.90 -23.84 -35.58
CA GLN A 16 -15.65 -23.15 -36.64
C GLN A 16 -17.16 -23.15 -36.39
N GLU A 17 -17.73 -24.28 -35.96
CA GLU A 17 -19.17 -24.38 -35.63
C GLU A 17 -19.56 -23.49 -34.45
N ILE A 18 -18.71 -23.41 -33.42
CA ILE A 18 -18.94 -22.53 -32.27
C ILE A 18 -18.78 -21.06 -32.68
N ALA A 19 -17.76 -20.73 -33.47
CA ALA A 19 -17.50 -19.36 -33.94
C ALA A 19 -18.60 -18.82 -34.87
N ALA A 20 -19.31 -19.71 -35.58
CA ALA A 20 -20.42 -19.35 -36.46
C ALA A 20 -21.72 -18.97 -35.71
N ARG A 21 -21.79 -19.18 -34.39
CA ARG A 21 -22.96 -18.83 -33.57
C ARG A 21 -22.87 -17.39 -33.07
N THR A 22 -24.04 -16.82 -32.81
CA THR A 22 -24.20 -15.53 -32.15
C THR A 22 -24.37 -15.71 -30.65
N TYR A 23 -23.67 -14.89 -29.86
CA TYR A 23 -23.69 -14.90 -28.40
C TYR A 23 -24.00 -13.51 -27.86
N ASP A 24 -24.66 -13.47 -26.70
CA ASP A 24 -24.66 -12.29 -25.85
C ASP A 24 -23.45 -12.38 -24.90
N ILE A 25 -22.48 -11.49 -25.08
CA ILE A 25 -21.21 -11.51 -24.34
C ILE A 25 -21.23 -10.38 -23.30
N PRO A 26 -21.28 -10.69 -21.99
CA PRO A 26 -21.34 -9.67 -20.95
C PRO A 26 -20.19 -8.65 -21.07
N HIS A 27 -20.55 -7.37 -20.94
CA HIS A 27 -19.61 -6.24 -20.99
C HIS A 27 -18.82 -6.09 -22.31
N SER A 28 -19.29 -6.70 -23.40
CA SER A 28 -18.67 -6.62 -24.73
C SER A 28 -19.69 -6.25 -25.80
N LYS A 29 -19.26 -5.52 -26.82
CA LYS A 29 -20.07 -5.29 -28.03
C LYS A 29 -19.92 -6.41 -29.06
N ARG A 30 -19.08 -7.41 -28.78
CA ARG A 30 -18.86 -8.55 -29.68
C ARG A 30 -20.00 -9.54 -29.55
N THR A 31 -20.41 -10.10 -30.67
CA THR A 31 -21.48 -11.10 -30.75
C THR A 31 -20.98 -12.48 -31.16
N ALA A 32 -19.68 -12.63 -31.44
CA ALA A 32 -19.05 -13.89 -31.78
C ALA A 32 -17.61 -13.96 -31.25
N VAL A 33 -17.06 -15.17 -31.15
CA VAL A 33 -15.68 -15.45 -30.74
C VAL A 33 -14.93 -16.02 -31.95
N SER A 34 -13.70 -15.56 -32.21
CA SER A 34 -12.92 -16.08 -33.35
C SER A 34 -12.51 -17.54 -33.14
N VAL A 35 -12.35 -18.27 -34.24
CA VAL A 35 -11.82 -19.65 -34.24
C VAL A 35 -10.50 -19.71 -33.48
N ASP A 36 -9.56 -18.79 -33.75
CA ASP A 36 -8.26 -18.75 -33.07
C ASP A 36 -8.37 -18.60 -31.55
N THR A 37 -9.32 -17.79 -31.08
CA THR A 37 -9.53 -17.60 -29.63
C THR A 37 -10.01 -18.90 -28.99
N LEU A 38 -10.92 -19.63 -29.65
CA LEU A 38 -11.43 -20.92 -29.17
C LEU A 38 -10.32 -21.98 -29.14
N LEU A 39 -9.46 -22.00 -30.16
CA LEU A 39 -8.31 -22.90 -30.23
C LEU A 39 -7.29 -22.61 -29.12
N ASP A 40 -6.96 -21.32 -28.88
CA ASP A 40 -6.08 -20.90 -27.78
C ASP A 40 -6.67 -21.26 -26.41
N TRP A 41 -7.97 -21.02 -26.19
CA TRP A 41 -8.63 -21.43 -24.95
C TRP A 41 -8.65 -22.94 -24.75
N ALA A 42 -8.92 -23.73 -25.80
CA ALA A 42 -8.87 -25.18 -25.72
C ALA A 42 -7.45 -25.69 -25.36
N LEU A 43 -6.41 -25.08 -25.92
CA LEU A 43 -5.02 -25.39 -25.58
C LEU A 43 -4.71 -25.04 -24.13
N ARG A 44 -5.08 -23.83 -23.67
CA ARG A 44 -4.89 -23.40 -22.27
C ARG A 44 -5.58 -24.33 -21.29
N TYR A 45 -6.83 -24.68 -21.58
CA TYR A 45 -7.62 -25.58 -20.74
C TYR A 45 -7.00 -26.98 -20.67
N ARG A 46 -6.52 -27.53 -21.80
CA ARG A 46 -5.82 -28.81 -21.80
C ARG A 46 -4.53 -28.80 -20.98
N ASN A 47 -3.82 -27.67 -20.96
CA ASN A 47 -2.53 -27.55 -20.28
C ASN A 47 -2.64 -27.23 -18.78
N GLY A 48 -3.70 -26.56 -18.34
CA GLY A 48 -3.80 -26.09 -16.94
C GLY A 48 -5.22 -26.03 -16.37
N GLY A 49 -6.17 -26.73 -17.00
CA GLY A 49 -7.56 -26.81 -16.54
C GLY A 49 -8.29 -25.48 -16.62
N PHE A 50 -9.36 -25.36 -15.83
CA PHE A 50 -10.22 -24.17 -15.83
C PHE A 50 -9.48 -22.90 -15.38
N GLU A 51 -8.61 -23.00 -14.38
CA GLU A 51 -7.79 -21.87 -13.89
C GLU A 51 -6.91 -21.25 -14.98
N ALA A 52 -6.45 -22.04 -15.96
CA ALA A 52 -5.65 -21.53 -17.06
C ALA A 52 -6.43 -20.65 -18.06
N LEU A 53 -7.76 -20.66 -18.01
CA LEU A 53 -8.62 -19.76 -18.78
C LEU A 53 -8.75 -18.38 -18.13
N ALA A 54 -8.36 -18.23 -16.86
CA ALA A 54 -8.40 -16.94 -16.18
C ALA A 54 -7.48 -15.92 -16.89
N PRO A 55 -7.88 -14.65 -16.99
CA PRO A 55 -7.03 -13.60 -17.55
C PRO A 55 -5.71 -13.51 -16.78
N LYS A 56 -4.59 -13.83 -17.45
CA LYS A 56 -3.28 -13.64 -16.84
C LYS A 56 -2.98 -12.14 -16.73
N PRO A 57 -2.44 -11.67 -15.59
CA PRO A 57 -1.95 -10.31 -15.50
C PRO A 57 -0.87 -10.11 -16.58
N ARG A 58 -0.87 -8.95 -17.24
CA ARG A 58 0.16 -8.62 -18.23
C ARG A 58 1.54 -8.70 -17.56
N GLN A 59 2.52 -9.29 -18.24
CA GLN A 59 3.89 -9.42 -17.72
C GLN A 59 4.55 -8.05 -17.45
N ASP A 60 4.18 -7.02 -18.22
CA ASP A 60 4.68 -5.65 -18.04
C ASP A 60 3.85 -4.83 -17.03
N ARG A 61 2.96 -5.46 -16.27
CA ARG A 61 2.13 -4.79 -15.26
C ARG A 61 3.03 -4.20 -14.17
N GLY A 62 3.20 -2.89 -14.24
CA GLY A 62 3.99 -2.09 -13.29
C GLY A 62 5.32 -1.60 -13.83
N GLN A 63 5.77 -2.08 -15.00
CA GLN A 63 6.90 -1.50 -15.71
C GLN A 63 6.38 -0.45 -16.70
N SER A 64 6.46 0.82 -16.31
CA SER A 64 6.18 1.90 -17.25
C SER A 64 7.33 1.96 -18.25
N ARG A 65 7.05 1.61 -19.51
CA ARG A 65 8.00 1.81 -20.64
C ARG A 65 8.43 3.28 -20.80
N THR A 66 7.65 4.20 -20.23
CA THR A 66 7.90 5.65 -20.25
C THR A 66 8.98 6.08 -19.25
N VAL A 67 9.22 5.31 -18.18
CA VAL A 67 10.22 5.67 -17.17
C VAL A 67 11.53 4.95 -17.48
N THR A 68 12.45 5.65 -18.14
CA THR A 68 13.80 5.12 -18.40
C THR A 68 14.57 4.90 -17.10
N PRO A 69 15.59 4.02 -17.07
CA PRO A 69 16.43 3.82 -15.88
C PRO A 69 17.04 5.12 -15.36
N GLN A 70 17.50 5.99 -16.26
CA GLN A 70 18.07 7.30 -15.91
C GLN A 70 17.03 8.19 -15.23
N LEU A 71 15.81 8.25 -15.78
CA LEU A 71 14.72 9.03 -15.20
C LEU A 71 14.28 8.47 -13.84
N ALA A 72 14.21 7.13 -13.71
CA ALA A 72 13.90 6.47 -12.45
C ALA A 72 14.91 6.87 -11.35
N SER A 73 16.21 6.80 -11.65
CA SER A 73 17.28 7.20 -10.73
C SER A 73 17.19 8.68 -10.35
N LEU A 74 16.87 9.56 -11.30
CA LEU A 74 16.69 10.98 -11.04
C LEU A 74 15.49 11.24 -10.10
N ILE A 75 14.33 10.64 -10.37
CA ILE A 75 13.14 10.77 -9.53
C ILE A 75 13.41 10.27 -8.11
N GLU A 76 14.05 9.11 -7.99
CA GLU A 76 14.37 8.51 -6.69
C GLU A 76 15.35 9.39 -5.89
N ARG A 77 16.42 9.87 -6.53
CA ARG A 77 17.38 10.79 -5.89
C ARG A 77 16.67 12.04 -5.37
N LEU A 78 15.92 12.74 -6.24
CA LEU A 78 15.20 13.95 -5.86
C LEU A 78 14.23 13.69 -4.71
N LYS A 79 13.46 12.60 -4.76
CA LYS A 79 12.48 12.32 -3.69
C LYS A 79 13.14 11.96 -2.36
N ARG A 80 14.32 11.32 -2.37
CA ARG A 80 15.07 10.99 -1.16
C ARG A 80 15.82 12.18 -0.55
N GLU A 81 16.35 13.08 -1.38
CA GLU A 81 17.00 14.33 -0.93
C GLU A 81 16.03 15.22 -0.15
N ASN A 82 14.77 15.28 -0.58
CA ASN A 82 13.72 15.99 0.13
C ASN A 82 12.40 15.21 0.10
N PRO A 83 12.09 14.42 1.14
CA PRO A 83 10.85 13.66 1.23
C PRO A 83 9.57 14.51 1.19
N HIS A 84 9.62 15.79 1.55
CA HIS A 84 8.47 16.71 1.50
C HIS A 84 8.19 17.26 0.10
N ARG A 85 9.06 16.99 -0.88
CA ARG A 85 8.88 17.45 -2.26
C ARG A 85 7.58 16.89 -2.85
N THR A 86 6.69 17.78 -3.28
CA THR A 86 5.39 17.40 -3.86
C THR A 86 5.56 16.80 -5.27
N GLY A 87 4.55 16.06 -5.73
CA GLY A 87 4.55 15.50 -7.09
C GLY A 87 4.59 16.59 -8.17
N THR A 88 3.95 17.73 -7.95
CA THR A 88 3.97 18.87 -8.88
C THR A 88 5.34 19.53 -8.96
N THR A 89 6.03 19.70 -7.84
CA THR A 89 7.41 20.22 -7.81
C THR A 89 8.36 19.25 -8.52
N LEU A 90 8.24 17.94 -8.28
CA LEU A 90 9.00 16.93 -9.01
C LEU A 90 8.81 17.03 -10.52
N LEU A 91 7.57 17.13 -11.01
CA LEU A 91 7.31 17.26 -12.45
C LEU A 91 7.96 18.52 -13.05
N ARG A 92 7.91 19.64 -12.33
CA ARG A 92 8.54 20.89 -12.76
C ARG A 92 10.07 20.75 -12.83
N GLU A 93 10.69 20.19 -11.81
CA GLU A 93 12.14 19.96 -11.78
C GLU A 93 12.60 18.99 -12.88
N LEU A 94 11.81 17.95 -13.17
CA LEU A 94 12.07 17.02 -14.25
C LEU A 94 12.00 17.70 -15.62
N ALA A 95 11.02 18.59 -15.84
CA ALA A 95 10.91 19.37 -17.07
C ALA A 95 12.17 20.24 -17.29
N LEU A 96 12.56 20.99 -16.24
CA LEU A 96 13.78 21.82 -16.26
C LEU A 96 15.04 21.01 -16.53
N SER A 97 15.17 19.83 -15.91
CA SER A 97 16.33 18.94 -16.09
C SER A 97 16.40 18.35 -17.49
N SER A 98 15.26 18.21 -18.18
CA SER A 98 15.19 17.75 -19.56
C SER A 98 15.35 18.85 -20.62
N GLY A 99 15.48 20.11 -20.20
CA GLY A 99 15.57 21.26 -21.12
C GLY A 99 14.30 21.50 -21.93
N GLN A 100 13.15 21.05 -21.43
CA GLN A 100 11.85 21.16 -22.09
C GLN A 100 10.83 21.80 -21.15
N ASP A 101 9.88 22.55 -21.72
CA ASP A 101 8.77 23.15 -20.96
C ASP A 101 7.70 22.13 -20.55
N THR A 102 7.82 20.88 -21.02
CA THR A 102 6.89 19.79 -20.69
C THR A 102 7.60 18.70 -19.89
N PRO A 103 6.94 18.14 -18.86
CA PRO A 103 7.55 17.08 -18.05
C PRO A 103 7.68 15.80 -18.86
N ALA A 104 8.83 15.12 -18.71
CA ALA A 104 9.12 13.85 -19.39
C ALA A 104 8.11 12.72 -19.10
N ILE A 105 7.32 12.84 -18.02
CA ILE A 105 6.26 11.90 -17.65
C ILE A 105 5.02 12.64 -17.16
N SER A 106 3.86 12.00 -17.31
CA SER A 106 2.62 12.50 -16.73
C SER A 106 2.60 12.37 -15.20
N ALA A 107 1.77 13.18 -14.53
CA ALA A 107 1.56 13.09 -13.09
C ALA A 107 1.10 11.71 -12.64
N SER A 108 0.19 11.06 -13.39
CA SER A 108 -0.29 9.72 -13.05
C SER A 108 0.82 8.66 -13.12
N THR A 109 1.73 8.79 -14.09
CA THR A 109 2.92 7.94 -14.19
C THR A 109 3.87 8.18 -13.02
N LEU A 110 4.12 9.43 -12.64
CA LEU A 110 4.96 9.77 -11.48
C LEU A 110 4.37 9.19 -10.18
N TYR A 111 3.10 9.43 -9.89
CA TYR A 111 2.47 8.94 -8.67
C TYR A 111 2.46 7.42 -8.59
N ARG A 112 2.20 6.73 -9.70
CA ARG A 112 2.28 5.26 -9.78
C ARG A 112 3.70 4.77 -9.52
N PHE A 113 4.71 5.42 -10.11
CA PHE A 113 6.12 5.09 -9.89
C PHE A 113 6.53 5.26 -8.42
N LEU A 114 6.22 6.41 -7.82
CA LEU A 114 6.52 6.69 -6.41
C LEU A 114 5.87 5.66 -5.48
N LYS A 115 4.60 5.33 -5.71
CA LYS A 115 3.87 4.33 -4.92
C LYS A 115 4.48 2.94 -5.03
N GLN A 116 4.84 2.50 -6.23
CA GLN A 116 5.44 1.18 -6.47
C GLN A 116 6.83 1.04 -5.85
N ARG A 117 7.57 2.13 -5.74
CA ARG A 117 8.92 2.17 -5.15
C ARG A 117 8.95 2.51 -3.66
N GLY A 118 7.79 2.70 -3.03
CA GLY A 118 7.73 3.08 -1.61
C GLY A 118 8.27 4.47 -1.31
N LEU A 119 8.27 5.37 -2.30
CA LEU A 119 8.84 6.72 -2.22
C LEU A 119 7.80 7.79 -1.85
N SER A 120 6.69 7.39 -1.20
CA SER A 120 5.78 8.39 -0.63
C SER A 120 6.41 9.05 0.59
N GLU A 121 6.02 10.29 0.87
CA GLU A 121 6.50 11.03 2.04
C GLU A 121 6.28 10.24 3.34
N LYS A 122 5.08 9.68 3.52
CA LYS A 122 4.76 8.83 4.68
C LYS A 122 5.70 7.64 4.84
N GLN A 123 6.13 7.02 3.74
CA GLN A 123 7.03 5.86 3.80
C GLN A 123 8.48 6.26 4.04
N LEU A 124 8.93 7.36 3.44
CA LEU A 124 10.29 7.88 3.62
C LEU A 124 10.51 8.49 5.00
N LEU A 125 9.47 9.10 5.58
CA LEU A 125 9.48 9.70 6.92
C LEU A 125 8.86 8.78 7.97
N ALA A 126 8.56 7.53 7.63
CA ALA A 126 8.04 6.60 8.61
C ALA A 126 9.06 6.47 9.75
N PRO A 127 8.69 6.77 11.00
CA PRO A 127 9.59 6.55 12.12
C PRO A 127 9.96 5.08 12.15
N GLN A 128 11.20 4.80 12.55
CA GLN A 128 11.66 3.42 12.71
C GLN A 128 10.68 2.70 13.64
N ALA A 129 10.22 1.52 13.21
CA ALA A 129 9.30 0.74 14.02
C ALA A 129 9.92 0.52 15.41
N HIS A 130 9.25 1.00 16.45
CA HIS A 130 9.64 0.71 17.82
C HIS A 130 9.60 -0.80 18.02
N LYS A 131 10.71 -1.39 18.47
CA LYS A 131 10.71 -2.78 18.91
C LYS A 131 9.89 -2.88 20.18
N LYS A 132 9.05 -3.92 20.29
CA LYS A 132 8.41 -4.25 21.55
C LYS A 132 9.52 -4.54 22.58
N PHE A 133 9.45 -3.88 23.72
CA PHE A 133 10.40 -3.99 24.82
C PHE A 133 9.61 -4.25 26.10
N GLU A 134 10.12 -5.13 26.93
CA GLU A 134 9.62 -5.46 28.26
C GLU A 134 10.82 -5.87 29.12
N ALA A 135 10.87 -5.37 30.35
CA ALA A 135 11.89 -5.75 31.33
C ALA A 135 11.77 -7.23 31.68
N GLU A 136 12.91 -7.90 31.89
CA GLU A 136 12.97 -9.34 32.15
C GLU A 136 12.53 -9.68 33.59
N LEU A 137 12.78 -8.78 34.54
CA LEU A 137 12.56 -9.03 35.96
C LEU A 137 11.76 -7.89 36.62
N SER A 138 10.95 -8.24 37.62
CA SER A 138 10.27 -7.26 38.47
C SER A 138 11.27 -6.38 39.20
N ASN A 139 10.94 -5.09 39.33
CA ASN A 139 11.77 -4.02 39.87
C ASN A 139 13.05 -3.71 39.08
N GLN A 140 13.17 -4.19 37.84
CA GLN A 140 14.28 -3.85 36.96
C GLN A 140 14.12 -2.45 36.34
N ILE A 141 12.90 -2.10 35.92
CA ILE A 141 12.58 -0.80 35.32
C ILE A 141 11.23 -0.34 35.87
N TRP A 142 11.22 0.86 36.42
CA TRP A 142 10.00 1.56 36.80
C TRP A 142 9.73 2.70 35.81
N GLN A 143 8.51 2.75 35.31
CA GLN A 143 8.01 3.78 34.41
C GLN A 143 7.15 4.75 35.21
N GLY A 144 7.51 6.03 35.17
CA GLY A 144 6.67 7.11 35.70
C GLY A 144 5.99 7.83 34.55
N ASP A 145 4.69 8.08 34.68
CA ASP A 145 3.94 8.90 33.73
C ASP A 145 2.96 9.82 34.45
N MET A 146 2.60 10.91 33.78
CA MET A 146 1.65 11.92 34.25
C MET A 146 0.51 12.09 33.26
N LEU A 147 -0.72 12.03 33.77
CA LEU A 147 -1.92 12.34 33.01
C LEU A 147 -2.49 13.70 33.42
N PHE A 148 -2.71 14.56 32.42
CA PHE A 148 -3.53 15.77 32.53
C PHE A 148 -4.98 15.38 32.75
N GLY A 149 -5.41 15.39 34.01
CA GLY A 149 -6.72 14.94 34.43
C GLY A 149 -7.82 15.99 34.26
N PRO A 150 -9.02 15.70 34.79
CA PRO A 150 -10.17 16.57 34.66
C PRO A 150 -9.99 17.87 35.46
N TRP A 151 -10.77 18.88 35.08
CA TRP A 151 -10.92 20.08 35.87
C TRP A 151 -11.88 19.83 37.04
N VAL A 152 -11.43 20.10 38.25
CA VAL A 152 -12.20 19.94 39.50
C VAL A 152 -12.38 21.29 40.19
N ARG A 153 -13.37 21.37 41.08
CA ARG A 153 -13.62 22.58 41.87
C ARG A 153 -12.77 22.57 43.13
N ARG A 154 -12.03 23.66 43.37
CA ARG A 154 -11.21 23.85 44.55
C ARG A 154 -12.12 24.12 45.75
N VAL A 155 -11.92 23.35 46.82
CA VAL A 155 -12.74 23.41 48.04
C VAL A 155 -12.57 24.75 48.79
N LYS A 156 -11.38 25.36 48.73
CA LYS A 156 -11.07 26.59 49.50
C LYS A 156 -11.73 27.87 48.98
N ASP A 157 -11.77 28.09 47.66
CA ASP A 157 -12.18 29.36 47.05
C ASP A 157 -13.26 29.18 45.96
N GLY A 158 -13.69 27.94 45.69
CA GLY A 158 -14.67 27.62 44.67
C GLY A 158 -14.17 27.78 43.23
N GLY A 159 -12.89 28.12 43.02
CA GLY A 159 -12.26 28.20 41.71
C GLY A 159 -12.11 26.83 41.03
N ARG A 160 -11.74 26.81 39.74
CA ARG A 160 -11.43 25.56 39.03
C ARG A 160 -9.93 25.33 39.01
N MET A 161 -9.53 24.06 39.09
CA MET A 161 -8.15 23.63 38.96
C MET A 161 -8.08 22.32 38.18
N GLN A 162 -7.01 22.12 37.42
CA GLN A 162 -6.77 20.84 36.76
C GLN A 162 -6.16 19.86 37.76
N ALA A 163 -6.67 18.63 37.81
CA ALA A 163 -6.07 17.55 38.60
C ALA A 163 -5.04 16.82 37.73
N PHE A 164 -3.88 16.49 38.30
CA PHE A 164 -2.81 15.76 37.60
C PHE A 164 -2.64 14.39 38.25
N LEU A 165 -2.78 13.31 37.49
CA LEU A 165 -2.51 11.96 38.00
C LEU A 165 -1.03 11.65 37.76
N HIS A 166 -0.30 11.38 38.82
CA HIS A 166 1.06 10.83 38.72
C HIS A 166 0.97 9.35 39.07
N ALA A 167 1.50 8.50 38.20
CA ALA A 167 1.53 7.06 38.41
C ALA A 167 2.94 6.50 38.16
N THR A 168 3.30 5.49 38.93
CA THR A 168 4.51 4.70 38.72
C THR A 168 4.10 3.25 38.48
N LEU A 169 4.71 2.60 37.50
CA LEU A 169 4.44 1.24 37.08
C LEU A 169 5.74 0.45 36.99
N ASP A 170 5.75 -0.77 37.51
CA ASP A 170 6.82 -1.74 37.25
C ASP A 170 6.63 -2.37 35.86
N ASP A 171 7.61 -2.25 34.97
CA ASP A 171 7.43 -2.65 33.57
C ASP A 171 7.22 -4.16 33.39
N ALA A 172 7.91 -5.00 34.17
CA ALA A 172 7.81 -6.46 34.03
C ALA A 172 6.52 -7.03 34.65
N SER A 173 6.17 -6.64 35.89
CA SER A 173 4.99 -7.17 36.57
C SER A 173 3.69 -6.43 36.25
N ARG A 174 3.79 -5.24 35.63
CA ARG A 174 2.69 -4.28 35.45
C ARG A 174 2.04 -3.82 36.74
N LEU A 175 2.68 -4.04 37.89
CA LEU A 175 2.22 -3.54 39.19
C LEU A 175 2.30 -2.01 39.21
N ILE A 176 1.25 -1.37 39.71
CA ILE A 176 1.23 0.09 39.97
C ILE A 176 1.45 0.28 41.48
N PRO A 177 2.70 0.46 41.96
CA PRO A 177 2.96 0.68 43.38
C PRO A 177 2.39 2.00 43.89
N HIS A 178 2.24 3.02 43.02
CA HIS A 178 1.69 4.31 43.40
C HIS A 178 0.95 4.97 42.24
N ALA A 179 -0.23 5.52 42.53
CA ALA A 179 -0.98 6.39 41.62
C ALA A 179 -1.84 7.35 42.44
N GLN A 180 -1.65 8.66 42.24
CA GLN A 180 -2.36 9.67 43.01
C GLN A 180 -2.60 10.96 42.21
N PHE A 181 -3.73 11.61 42.48
CA PHE A 181 -4.03 12.94 41.95
C PHE A 181 -3.40 14.06 42.80
N TYR A 182 -2.80 15.03 42.11
CA TYR A 182 -2.18 16.22 42.67
C TYR A 182 -2.76 17.50 42.10
N ALA A 183 -2.61 18.57 42.87
CA ALA A 183 -3.13 19.90 42.57
C ALA A 183 -2.22 20.74 41.65
N SER A 184 -0.96 20.33 41.52
CA SER A 184 0.07 20.99 40.74
C SER A 184 0.86 19.95 39.94
N GLN A 185 1.50 20.42 38.87
CA GLN A 185 2.34 19.60 38.00
C GLN A 185 3.71 19.27 38.64
N GLY A 186 4.09 19.97 39.72
CA GLY A 186 5.36 19.75 40.43
C GLY A 186 6.63 20.09 39.61
N LEU A 187 6.54 21.04 38.66
CA LEU A 187 7.65 21.48 37.79
C LEU A 187 8.29 22.81 38.25
N ASP A 188 8.27 23.09 39.56
CA ASP A 188 8.95 24.27 40.12
C ASP A 188 10.44 23.99 40.37
#